data_AF-A0A934KGW3-F1
#
_entry.id   AF-A0A934KGW3-F1
#
_cell.length_a   1.000
_cell.length_b   1.000
_cell.length_c   1.000
_cell.angle_alpha   90.00
_cell.angle_beta   90.00
_cell.angle_gamma   90.00
#
_symmetry.space_group_name_H-M   'P 1'
#
loop_
_entity.id
_entity.type
_entity.pdbx_description
1 polymer ?
#
loop_
_entity_poly.entity_id
_entity_poly.type
_entity_poly.pdbx_seq_one_letter_code
_entity_poly.pdbx_strand_id
1 'polypeptide(L)' 'MTLSRRSGWFLLLFAVWNAYVWGTFVYNVYPDHHFDGFFLIHLAIGSFTVLLGVGVGLIGWRRVRHR' A
#
# COMPACT_ATOMS: atom_id res chain seq x y z
N MET A 1 18.94 -4.39 15.10
CA MET A 1 19.25 -4.32 13.65
C MET A 1 18.88 -2.93 13.15
N THR A 2 19.76 -2.25 12.43
CA THR A 2 19.44 -0.96 11.79
C THR A 2 18.99 -1.20 10.35
N LEU A 3 17.95 -0.49 9.90
CA LEU A 3 17.44 -0.65 8.54
C LEU A 3 18.51 -0.14 7.55
N SER A 4 18.89 -0.93 6.55
CA SER A 4 19.86 -0.48 5.54
C SER A 4 19.22 0.51 4.55
N ARG A 5 20.03 1.31 3.84
CA ARG A 5 19.53 2.22 2.81
C ARG A 5 18.88 1.47 1.64
N ARG A 6 19.40 0.29 1.28
CA ARG A 6 18.80 -0.59 0.26
C ARG A 6 17.43 -1.09 0.70
N SER A 7 17.30 -1.49 1.97
CA SER A 7 16.02 -1.88 2.56
C SER A 7 15.04 -0.71 2.55
N GLY A 8 15.48 0.52 2.82
CA GLY A 8 14.64 1.71 2.72
C GLY A 8 14.05 1.93 1.31
N TRP A 9 14.87 1.78 0.27
CA TRP A 9 14.39 1.81 -1.11
C TRP A 9 13.42 0.69 -1.44
N PHE A 10 13.67 -0.53 -0.95
CA PHE A 10 12.74 -1.64 -1.11
C PHE A 10 11.36 -1.31 -0.50
N LEU A 11 11.32 -0.76 0.72
CA LEU A 11 10.05 -0.38 1.36
C LEU A 11 9.31 0.72 0.58
N LEU A 12 10.03 1.67 -0.01
CA LEU A 12 9.44 2.70 -0.87
C LEU A 12 8.85 2.11 -2.15
N LEU A 13 9.62 1.27 -2.85
CA LEU A 13 9.15 0.61 -4.08
C LEU A 13 7.95 -0.29 -3.79
N PHE A 14 7.97 -1.00 -2.66
CA PHE A 14 6.84 -1.79 -2.20
C PHE A 14 5.58 -0.93 -1.97
N ALA A 15 5.74 0.23 -1.33
CA ALA A 15 4.61 1.15 -1.10
C ALA A 15 4.04 1.70 -2.42
N VAL A 16 4.90 2.06 -3.38
CA VAL A 16 4.48 2.50 -4.73
C VAL A 16 3.75 1.37 -5.47
N TRP A 17 4.30 0.16 -5.44
CA TRP A 17 3.66 -1.01 -6.03
C TRP A 17 2.29 -1.30 -5.41
N ASN A 18 2.20 -1.26 -4.08
CA ASN A 18 0.94 -1.45 -3.36
C ASN A 18 -0.10 -0.40 -3.78
N ALA A 19 0.29 0.87 -3.87
CA ALA A 19 -0.60 1.94 -4.34
C ALA A 19 -1.08 1.70 -5.78
N TYR A 20 -0.20 1.22 -6.66
CA TYR A 20 -0.53 0.89 -8.05
C TYR A 20 -1.57 -0.24 -8.14
N VAL A 21 -1.36 -1.34 -7.40
CA VAL A 21 -2.29 -2.49 -7.39
C VAL A 21 -3.67 -2.07 -6.90
N TRP A 22 -3.75 -1.35 -5.77
CA TRP A 22 -5.03 -0.91 -5.22
C TRP A 22 -5.70 0.15 -6.08
N GLY A 23 -4.94 1.08 -6.66
CA GLY A 23 -5.47 2.04 -7.62
C GLY A 23 -6.10 1.34 -8.83
N THR A 24 -5.43 0.31 -9.35
CA THR A 24 -5.93 -0.52 -10.46
C THR A 24 -7.19 -1.30 -10.07
N PHE A 25 -7.19 -1.90 -8.87
CA PHE A 25 -8.37 -2.60 -8.35
C PHE A 25 -9.58 -1.68 -8.25
N VAL A 26 -9.42 -0.50 -7.65
CA VAL A 26 -10.49 0.50 -7.54
C VAL A 26 -10.96 0.93 -8.94
N TYR A 27 -10.04 1.24 -9.85
CA TYR A 27 -10.40 1.64 -11.22
C TYR A 27 -11.25 0.58 -11.95
N ASN A 28 -10.91 -0.70 -11.78
CA ASN A 28 -11.58 -1.79 -12.48
C ASN A 28 -12.85 -2.28 -11.79
N VAL A 29 -12.91 -2.27 -10.46
CA VAL A 29 -13.98 -2.93 -9.68
C VAL A 29 -14.99 -1.92 -9.14
N TYR A 30 -14.57 -0.70 -8.82
CA TYR A 30 -15.48 0.30 -8.26
C TYR A 30 -16.64 0.68 -9.20
N PRO A 31 -16.51 0.72 -10.54
CA PRO A 31 -17.66 1.00 -11.40
C PRO A 31 -18.83 0.02 -11.22
N ASP A 32 -18.55 -1.23 -10.88
CA ASP A 32 -19.54 -2.30 -10.74
C ASP A 32 -19.77 -2.68 -9.25
N HIS A 33 -19.51 -1.76 -8.32
CA HIS A 33 -19.61 -2.08 -6.90
C HIS A 33 -21.07 -2.30 -6.45
N HIS A 34 -21.27 -3.42 -5.77
CA HIS A 34 -22.46 -3.68 -4.96
C HIS A 34 -22.03 -3.75 -3.49
N PHE A 35 -22.81 -3.19 -2.57
CA PHE A 35 -22.51 -3.25 -1.12
C PHE A 35 -22.89 -4.61 -0.52
N ASP A 36 -22.42 -5.68 -1.16
CA ASP A 36 -22.58 -7.05 -0.66
C ASP A 36 -21.47 -7.41 0.34
N GLY A 37 -21.61 -8.58 0.97
CA GLY A 37 -20.62 -9.05 1.95
C GLY A 37 -19.22 -9.21 1.34
N PHE A 38 -19.12 -9.56 0.06
CA PHE A 38 -17.85 -9.69 -0.65
C PHE A 38 -17.15 -8.33 -0.76
N PHE A 39 -17.85 -7.30 -1.21
CA PHE A 39 -17.34 -5.94 -1.34
C PHE A 39 -16.92 -5.36 0.01
N LEU A 40 -17.74 -5.52 1.06
CA LEU A 40 -17.43 -4.98 2.39
C LEU A 40 -16.16 -5.59 2.98
N ILE A 41 -15.95 -6.90 2.80
CA ILE A 41 -14.72 -7.57 3.24
C ILE A 41 -13.51 -7.06 2.45
N HIS A 42 -13.63 -6.94 1.12
CA HIS A 42 -12.53 -6.43 0.28
C HIS A 42 -12.21 -4.97 0.56
N LEU A 43 -13.23 -4.16 0.85
CA LEU A 43 -13.06 -2.77 1.26
C LEU A 43 -12.28 -2.69 2.58
N ALA A 44 -12.63 -3.51 3.57
CA ALA A 44 -11.93 -3.53 4.85
C ALA A 44 -10.47 -3.99 4.71
N ILE A 45 -10.23 -5.14 4.06
CA ILE A 45 -8.89 -5.70 3.84
C ILE A 45 -8.06 -4.75 2.98
N GLY A 46 -8.65 -4.18 1.94
CA GLY A 46 -7.98 -3.26 1.04
C GLY A 46 -7.58 -1.96 1.70
N SER A 47 -8.49 -1.37 2.47
CA SER A 47 -8.19 -0.16 3.24
C SER A 47 -7.03 -0.41 4.22
N PHE A 48 -7.06 -1.53 4.96
CA PHE A 48 -5.97 -1.91 5.86
C PHE A 48 -4.64 -2.09 5.12
N THR A 49 -4.67 -2.76 3.96
CA THR A 49 -3.47 -3.01 3.15
C THR A 49 -2.88 -1.72 2.59
N VAL A 50 -3.71 -0.77 2.14
CA VAL A 50 -3.28 0.55 1.70
C VAL A 50 -2.63 1.32 2.85
N LEU A 51 -3.25 1.35 4.04
CA LEU A 51 -2.69 2.02 5.21
C LEU A 51 -1.34 1.44 5.64
N LEU A 52 -1.22 0.11 5.64
CA LEU A 52 0.06 -0.56 5.92
C LEU A 52 1.11 -0.20 4.86
N GLY A 53 0.74 -0.18 3.58
CA GLY A 53 1.62 0.26 2.50
C GLY A 53 2.13 1.70 2.68
N VAL A 54 1.24 2.62 3.07
CA VAL A 54 1.62 4.02 3.39
C VAL A 54 2.58 4.06 4.58
N GLY A 55 2.27 3.34 5.67
CA GLY A 55 3.13 3.28 6.85
C GLY A 55 4.54 2.76 6.53
N VAL A 56 4.62 1.67 5.77
CA VAL A 56 5.90 1.12 5.29
C VAL A 56 6.64 2.10 4.39
N GLY A 57 5.93 2.77 3.47
CA GLY A 57 6.48 3.80 2.61
C GLY A 57 7.09 4.96 3.38
N LEU A 58 6.43 5.42 4.46
CA LEU A 58 6.96 6.48 5.33
C LEU A 58 8.24 6.03 6.06
N ILE A 59 8.31 4.76 6.50
CA ILE A 59 9.53 4.19 7.11
C ILE A 59 10.67 4.16 6.09
N GLY A 60 10.39 3.68 4.86
CA GLY A 60 11.34 3.65 3.76
C GLY A 60 11.83 5.06 3.38
N TRP A 61 10.91 6.02 3.28
CA TRP A 61 11.19 7.42 2.98
C TRP A 61 12.15 8.04 3.99
N ARG A 62 11.85 7.90 5.29
CA ARG A 62 12.73 8.38 6.36
C ARG A 62 14.12 7.77 6.22
N ARG A 63 14.23 6.48 5.92
CA ARG A 63 15.55 5.84 5.80
C ARG A 63 16.34 6.29 4.57
N VAL A 64 15.68 6.55 3.45
CA VAL A 64 16.36 7.05 2.25
C VAL A 64 16.81 8.51 2.42
N ARG A 65 16.03 9.31 3.19
CA ARG A 65 16.29 10.74 3.44
C ARG A 65 17.38 10.99 4.47
N HIS A 66 17.41 10.23 5.56
CA HIS A 66 18.43 10.34 6.60
C HIS A 66 19.59 9.38 6.26
N ARG A 67 20.78 9.93 5.96
CA ARG A 67 21.99 9.18 5.56
C ARG A 67 22.34 8.08 6.56
#